data_AF-A0A060C350-F1
#
_entry.id   AF-A0A060C350-F1
#
_cell.length_a   1.000
_cell.length_b   1.000
_cell.length_c   1.000
_cell.angle_alpha   90.00
_cell.angle_beta   90.00
_cell.angle_gamma   90.00
#
_symmetry.space_group_name_H-M   'P 1'
#
loop_
_entity.id
_entity.type
_entity.pdbx_description
1 polymer ?
#
loop_
_entity_poly.entity_id
_entity_poly.type
_entity_poly.pdbx_seq_one_letter_code
_entity_poly.pdbx_strand_id
1 'polypeptide(L)'
;MERYVESQYHRGRPYIGEYLDEVTGYWLMGDRERSRYYNHSTFNDLIIRGIVGLRPRADNTLEVNPLVPQGKWDWFCLDNVRYHGHTVSIIWDKYGDRYKHGKGLKDIR
;
A
#
# COMPACT_ATOMS: atom_id res chain seq x y z
N MET A 1 6.62 -5.54 3.34
CA MET A 1 5.44 -4.89 3.95
C MET A 1 4.57 -5.83 4.76
N GLU A 2 4.53 -7.14 4.47
CA GLU A 2 3.69 -8.13 5.20
C GLU A 2 3.82 -8.01 6.72
N ARG A 3 5.05 -8.05 7.26
CA ARG A 3 5.30 -7.89 8.70
C ARG A 3 4.74 -6.60 9.30
N TYR A 4 4.76 -5.49 8.55
CA TYR A 4 4.21 -4.22 9.03
C TYR A 4 2.67 -4.23 9.01
N VAL A 5 2.05 -4.92 8.05
CA VAL A 5 0.60 -5.15 8.04
C VAL A 5 0.20 -6.00 9.24
N GLU A 6 0.91 -7.10 9.47
CA GLU A 6 0.66 -8.05 10.56
C GLU A 6 0.83 -7.41 11.94
N SER A 7 1.84 -6.54 12.11
CA SER A 7 2.11 -5.88 13.40
C SER A 7 1.05 -4.84 13.77
N GLN A 8 0.28 -4.33 12.81
CA GLN A 8 -0.75 -3.31 13.04
C GLN A 8 -2.07 -3.91 13.54
N TYR A 9 -1.98 -4.83 14.51
CA TYR A 9 -3.12 -5.42 15.20
C TYR A 9 -2.88 -5.44 16.71
N HIS A 10 -3.95 -5.21 17.47
CA HIS A 10 -3.98 -5.36 18.93
C HIS A 10 -5.35 -5.92 19.33
N ARG A 11 -5.37 -6.96 20.17
CA ARG A 11 -6.62 -7.67 20.57
C ARG A 11 -7.48 -8.10 19.37
N GLY A 12 -6.85 -8.56 18.28
CA GLY A 12 -7.51 -9.05 17.08
C GLY A 12 -8.14 -7.96 16.18
N ARG A 13 -7.82 -6.69 16.41
CA ARG A 13 -8.36 -5.55 15.64
C ARG A 13 -7.23 -4.70 15.07
N PRO A 14 -7.43 -4.03 13.92
CA PRO A 14 -6.45 -3.09 13.39
C PRO A 14 -6.08 -2.03 14.44
N TYR A 15 -4.78 -1.81 14.59
CA TYR A 15 -4.23 -0.93 15.61
C TYR A 15 -2.90 -0.35 15.13
N ILE A 16 -2.76 0.98 15.22
CA ILE A 16 -1.48 1.66 15.04
C ILE A 16 -1.16 2.40 16.34
N GLY A 17 0.00 2.08 16.92
CA GLY A 17 0.50 2.68 18.14
C GLY A 17 1.91 3.24 18.01
N GLU A 18 2.52 3.53 19.16
CA GLU A 18 3.80 4.24 19.22
C GLU A 18 4.97 3.35 18.78
N TYR A 19 5.11 2.17 19.40
CA TYR A 19 6.17 1.20 19.12
C TYR A 19 5.80 -0.17 19.72
N LEU A 20 6.41 -1.22 19.19
CA LEU A 20 6.14 -2.61 19.55
C LEU A 20 7.45 -3.40 19.71
N ASP A 21 7.38 -4.46 20.49
CA ASP A 21 8.46 -5.43 20.68
C ASP A 21 8.67 -6.27 19.42
N GLU A 22 9.92 -6.39 18.95
CA GLU A 22 10.26 -6.97 17.65
C GLU A 22 10.11 -8.50 17.57
N VAL A 23 10.14 -9.19 18.71
CA VAL A 23 10.05 -10.65 18.79
C VAL A 23 8.60 -11.09 18.98
N THR A 24 7.89 -10.44 19.90
CA THR A 24 6.54 -10.81 20.33
C THR A 24 5.44 -10.07 19.59
N GLY A 25 5.75 -8.92 18.98
CA GLY A 25 4.76 -8.03 18.38
C GLY A 25 3.91 -7.27 19.41
N TYR A 26 4.24 -7.33 20.70
CA TYR A 26 3.48 -6.65 21.75
C TYR A 26 3.62 -5.13 21.62
N TRP A 27 2.50 -4.43 21.52
CA TRP A 27 2.47 -2.96 21.60
C TRP A 27 2.86 -2.52 23.02
N LEU A 28 4.02 -1.87 23.16
CA LEU A 28 4.70 -1.66 24.45
C LEU A 28 3.96 -0.69 25.38
N MET A 29 3.00 0.05 24.87
CA MET A 29 2.09 0.89 25.65
C MET A 29 0.82 0.18 26.09
N GLY A 30 0.64 -1.11 25.74
CA GLY A 30 -0.53 -1.91 26.08
C GLY A 30 -1.83 -1.22 25.69
N ASP A 31 -2.73 -1.07 26.66
CA ASP A 31 -4.04 -0.44 26.46
C ASP A 31 -4.07 1.07 26.80
N ARG A 32 -2.91 1.72 26.93
CA ARG A 32 -2.87 3.17 27.22
C ARG A 32 -3.45 3.96 26.06
N GLU A 33 -4.38 4.87 26.38
CA GLU A 33 -5.12 5.64 25.38
C GLU A 33 -4.23 6.47 24.46
N ARG A 34 -3.13 7.03 24.97
CA ARG A 34 -2.20 7.88 24.21
C ARG A 34 -1.65 7.24 22.93
N SER A 35 -1.58 5.91 22.88
CA SER A 35 -1.04 5.20 21.73
C SER A 35 -2.11 4.81 20.72
N ARG A 36 -3.40 4.99 21.00
CA ARG A 36 -4.45 4.61 20.06
C ARG A 36 -4.45 5.57 18.86
N TYR A 37 -4.45 5.02 17.65
CA TYR A 37 -4.53 5.79 16.41
C TYR A 37 -3.35 6.73 16.21
N TYR A 38 -2.15 6.28 16.60
CA TYR A 38 -0.95 7.10 16.59
C TYR A 38 -0.53 7.44 15.16
N ASN A 39 -0.51 8.74 14.82
CA ASN A 39 -0.16 9.23 13.49
C ASN A 39 1.30 9.68 13.44
N HIS A 40 2.23 8.73 13.53
CA HIS A 40 3.68 8.99 13.53
C HIS A 40 4.41 8.07 12.54
N SER A 41 3.72 7.65 11.49
CA SER A 41 4.29 6.82 10.43
C SER A 41 3.56 7.03 9.12
N THR A 42 4.18 6.60 8.03
CA THR A 42 3.50 6.42 6.75
C THR A 42 3.06 4.97 6.62
N PHE A 43 1.97 4.72 5.90
CA PHE A 43 1.55 3.38 5.51
C PHE A 43 1.07 3.39 4.05
N ASN A 44 0.01 4.15 3.76
CA ASN A 44 -0.55 4.22 2.40
C ASN A 44 0.41 4.85 1.39
N ASP A 45 1.29 5.78 1.81
CA ASP A 45 2.36 6.30 0.93
C ASP A 45 3.30 5.17 0.45
N LEU A 46 3.63 4.23 1.35
CA LEU A 46 4.46 3.06 1.02
C LEU A 46 3.69 2.08 0.11
N ILE A 47 2.38 1.94 0.28
CA ILE A 47 1.53 1.15 -0.62
C ILE A 47 1.51 1.79 -2.02
N ILE A 48 1.24 3.08 -2.12
CA ILE A 48 1.12 3.80 -3.39
C ILE A 48 2.47 3.86 -4.13
N ARG A 49 3.53 4.31 -3.45
CA ARG A 49 4.82 4.60 -4.09
C ARG A 49 5.78 3.42 -4.10
N GLY A 50 5.62 2.48 -3.18
CA GLY A 50 6.44 1.28 -3.08
C GLY A 50 5.77 0.08 -3.72
N ILE A 51 4.68 -0.40 -3.11
CA ILE A 51 4.02 -1.65 -3.53
C ILE A 51 3.43 -1.52 -4.94
N VAL A 52 2.52 -0.58 -5.15
CA VAL A 52 1.95 -0.27 -6.48
C VAL A 52 3.00 0.41 -7.36
N GLY A 53 3.83 1.27 -6.78
CA GLY A 53 5.03 1.77 -7.42
C GLY A 53 4.89 3.08 -8.16
N LEU A 54 3.84 3.89 -7.92
CA LEU A 54 3.72 5.22 -8.51
C LEU A 54 4.89 6.10 -8.03
N ARG A 55 5.72 6.61 -8.96
CA ARG A 55 6.85 7.49 -8.64
C ARG A 55 6.47 8.94 -8.99
N PRO A 56 6.20 9.81 -7.99
CA PRO A 56 5.96 11.22 -8.26
C PRO A 56 7.18 11.85 -8.92
N ARG A 57 6.93 12.66 -9.95
CA ARG A 57 7.94 13.37 -10.74
C ARG A 57 7.51 14.82 -10.94
N ALA A 58 8.46 15.71 -11.18
CA ALA A 58 8.17 17.12 -11.47
C ALA A 58 7.71 17.35 -12.91
N ASP A 59 8.08 16.46 -13.84
CA ASP A 59 7.67 16.51 -15.24
C ASP A 59 6.28 15.85 -15.43
N ASN A 60 5.82 15.79 -16.69
CA ASN A 60 4.53 15.18 -17.04
C ASN A 60 4.63 13.68 -17.35
N THR A 61 5.71 13.02 -16.93
CA THR A 61 5.92 11.59 -17.13
C THR A 61 5.24 10.82 -16.00
N LEU A 62 4.41 9.83 -16.34
CA LEU A 62 3.88 8.88 -15.37
C LEU A 62 4.85 7.70 -15.26
N GLU A 63 5.49 7.57 -14.11
CA GLU A 63 6.42 6.48 -13.82
C GLU A 63 5.81 5.51 -12.80
N VAL A 64 5.76 4.23 -13.17
CA VAL A 64 5.23 3.15 -12.33
C VAL A 64 6.25 2.02 -12.27
N ASN A 65 6.71 1.69 -11.07
CA ASN A 65 7.68 0.61 -10.81
C ASN A 65 7.27 -0.18 -9.55
N PRO A 66 6.38 -1.18 -9.68
CA PRO A 66 5.84 -1.94 -8.57
C PRO A 66 6.91 -2.80 -7.87
N LEU A 67 6.85 -2.89 -6.54
CA LEU A 67 7.72 -3.76 -5.74
C LEU A 67 7.04 -5.08 -5.32
N VAL A 68 5.87 -5.39 -5.89
CA VAL A 68 5.22 -6.70 -5.71
C VAL A 68 6.11 -7.78 -6.33
N PRO A 69 6.52 -8.83 -5.59
CA PRO A 69 7.31 -9.91 -6.16
C PRO A 69 6.59 -10.61 -7.33
N GLN A 70 7.35 -11.01 -8.34
CA GLN A 70 6.78 -11.72 -9.50
C GLN A 70 6.04 -12.98 -9.05
N GLY A 71 4.81 -13.16 -9.56
CA GLY A 71 3.98 -14.32 -9.24
C GLY A 71 3.31 -14.28 -7.86
N LYS A 72 3.53 -13.24 -7.04
CA LYS A 72 2.89 -13.13 -5.72
C LYS A 72 1.38 -12.87 -5.81
N TRP A 73 0.97 -11.96 -6.69
CA TRP A 73 -0.43 -11.58 -6.88
C TRP A 73 -0.85 -11.76 -8.33
N ASP A 74 -2.00 -12.40 -8.54
CA ASP A 74 -2.59 -12.51 -9.88
C ASP A 74 -3.18 -11.17 -10.35
N TRP A 75 -3.54 -10.28 -9.43
CA TRP A 75 -4.08 -8.96 -9.76
C TRP A 75 -3.95 -7.96 -8.60
N PHE A 76 -3.85 -6.67 -8.93
CA PHE A 76 -4.07 -5.55 -8.01
C PHE A 76 -4.54 -4.30 -8.78
N CYS A 77 -5.18 -3.36 -8.09
CA CYS A 77 -5.58 -2.09 -8.66
C CYS A 77 -5.39 -0.98 -7.61
N LEU A 78 -4.75 0.12 -8.04
CA LEU A 78 -4.81 1.40 -7.35
C LEU A 78 -5.61 2.33 -8.25
N ASP A 79 -6.78 2.75 -7.78
CA ASP A 79 -7.73 3.52 -8.57
C ASP A 79 -7.94 4.92 -7.98
N ASN A 80 -8.48 5.82 -8.81
CA ASN A 80 -8.93 7.17 -8.42
C ASN A 80 -7.83 8.04 -7.78
N VAL A 81 -6.59 7.97 -8.31
CA VAL A 81 -5.48 8.79 -7.83
C VAL A 81 -5.45 10.13 -8.56
N ARG A 82 -5.64 11.24 -7.82
CA ARG A 82 -5.43 12.58 -8.37
C ARG A 82 -3.92 12.83 -8.54
N TYR A 83 -3.45 12.94 -9.78
CA TYR A 83 -2.05 13.18 -10.09
C TYR A 83 -1.90 14.16 -11.26
N HIS A 84 -1.18 15.26 -11.06
CA HIS A 84 -0.88 16.27 -12.09
C HIS A 84 -2.09 16.76 -12.91
N GLY A 85 -3.23 16.98 -12.25
CA GLY A 85 -4.41 17.45 -12.99
C GLY A 85 -5.21 16.34 -13.68
N HIS A 86 -4.78 15.07 -13.58
CA HIS A 86 -5.50 13.88 -14.06
C HIS A 86 -5.97 12.96 -12.93
N THR A 87 -6.90 12.06 -13.24
CA THR A 87 -7.27 10.93 -12.37
C THR A 87 -6.62 9.69 -12.99
N VAL A 88 -5.79 8.98 -12.23
CA VAL A 88 -4.99 7.87 -12.71
C VAL A 88 -5.40 6.59 -12.01
N SER A 89 -5.47 5.50 -12.77
CA SER A 89 -5.61 4.13 -12.26
C SER A 89 -4.41 3.30 -12.72
N ILE A 90 -3.85 2.50 -11.81
CA ILE A 90 -2.76 1.56 -12.08
C ILE A 90 -3.29 0.15 -11.83
N ILE A 91 -3.27 -0.67 -12.87
CA ILE A 91 -3.84 -2.02 -12.86
C ILE A 91 -2.76 -3.02 -13.19
N TRP A 92 -2.65 -4.07 -12.39
CA TRP A 92 -1.99 -5.32 -12.76
C TRP A 92 -3.03 -6.43 -12.85
N ASP A 93 -3.08 -7.11 -13.98
CA ASP A 93 -3.96 -8.26 -14.19
C ASP A 93 -3.23 -9.35 -14.99
N LYS A 94 -2.85 -10.43 -14.31
CA LYS A 94 -2.06 -11.51 -14.92
C LYS A 94 -2.78 -12.18 -16.08
N TYR A 95 -4.09 -12.39 -15.97
CA TYR A 95 -4.89 -13.11 -16.97
C TYR A 95 -5.76 -12.18 -17.83
N GLY A 96 -5.98 -10.95 -17.38
CA GLY A 96 -6.74 -9.91 -18.08
C GLY A 96 -8.26 -10.04 -17.93
N ASP A 97 -8.73 -10.97 -17.09
CA ASP A 97 -10.14 -11.30 -16.89
C ASP A 97 -10.73 -10.63 -15.64
N ARG A 98 -9.90 -10.19 -14.69
CA ARG A 98 -10.35 -9.54 -13.45
C ARG A 98 -10.92 -8.16 -13.72
N TYR A 99 -10.19 -7.34 -14.46
CA TYR A 99 -10.58 -5.96 -14.75
C TYR A 99 -10.92 -5.71 -16.22
N LYS A 100 -10.70 -6.69 -17.11
CA LYS A 100 -11.05 -6.61 -18.54
C LYS A 100 -10.36 -5.47 -19.31
N HIS A 101 -9.18 -5.05 -18.85
CA HIS A 101 -8.30 -4.07 -19.53
C HIS A 101 -7.09 -4.72 -20.21
N GLY A 102 -7.16 -6.03 -20.46
CA GLY A 102 -6.08 -6.83 -21.03
C GLY A 102 -5.07 -7.30 -19.98
N LYS A 103 -4.12 -8.12 -20.42
CA LYS A 103 -3.09 -8.72 -19.56
C LYS A 103 -1.98 -7.73 -19.20
N GLY A 104 -1.40 -7.93 -18.03
CA GLY A 104 -0.20 -7.24 -17.53
C GLY A 104 -0.49 -5.94 -16.79
N LEU A 105 0.55 -5.10 -16.71
CA LEU A 105 0.47 -3.77 -16.11
C LEU A 105 -0.15 -2.77 -17.09
N LYS A 106 -1.07 -1.94 -16.61
CA LYS A 106 -1.76 -0.88 -17.36
C LYS A 106 -1.83 0.39 -16.52
N ASP A 107 -1.61 1.52 -17.16
CA ASP A 107 -2.08 2.82 -16.68
C ASP A 107 -3.33 3.24 -17.44
N ILE A 108 -4.32 3.76 -16.71
CA ILE A 108 -5.56 4.33 -17.26
C ILE A 108 -5.66 5.77 -16.77
N ARG A 109 -6.06 6.67 -17.67
CA ARG A 109 -6.19 8.11 -17.43
C ARG A 109 -7.55 8.59 -17.88
#